data_AF-I8U0K3-F1
#
_entry.id   AF-I8U0K3-F1
#
_cell.length_a   1.000
_cell.length_b   1.000
_cell.length_c   1.000
_cell.angle_alpha   90.00
_cell.angle_beta   90.00
_cell.angle_gamma   90.00
#
_symmetry.space_group_name_H-M   'P 1'
#
loop_
_entity.id
_entity.type
_entity.pdbx_description
1 polymer ?
#
loop_
_entity_poly.entity_id
_entity_poly.type
_entity_poly.pdbx_seq_one_letter_code
_entity_poly.pdbx_strand_id
1 'polypeptide(L)'
;MGVCRKLESLQQTVPCPIEFHGHNTYGLATANSLAALRAGVQYVAAAVSGIGLPNHAAMEEVLMAVKHLWKQDQVPSGSSLTADCLEILSYMGISLPVDKALIGRGVFAHESGIHVDGITKNPLLYEVIRPEEVGQTRQLVIGKHSGTMSLKIKFLQWNLELDQAEALEMLEKVRRLASVQKDRYLI
;
A
#
# COMPACT_ATOMS: atom_id res chain seq x y z
N MET A 1 -6.44 26.77 -12.22
CA MET A 1 -6.90 26.96 -10.82
C MET A 1 -7.04 25.59 -10.18
N GLY A 2 -6.39 25.34 -9.04
CA GLY A 2 -6.47 24.05 -8.32
C GLY A 2 -7.42 24.10 -7.12
N VAL A 3 -7.75 22.94 -6.55
CA VAL A 3 -8.65 22.77 -5.39
C VAL A 3 -8.24 23.65 -4.20
N CYS A 4 -6.94 23.69 -3.87
CA CYS A 4 -6.39 24.48 -2.75
C CYS A 4 -6.78 25.97 -2.82
N ARG A 5 -6.46 26.65 -3.93
CA ARG A 5 -6.77 28.08 -4.13
C ARG A 5 -8.27 28.40 -4.06
N LYS A 6 -9.12 27.51 -4.56
CA LYS A 6 -10.58 27.70 -4.50
C LYS A 6 -11.08 27.62 -3.06
N LEU A 7 -10.56 26.68 -2.28
CA LEU A 7 -10.96 26.49 -0.88
C LEU A 7 -10.41 27.59 0.04
N GLU A 8 -9.20 28.09 -0.20
CA GLU A 8 -8.66 29.28 0.48
C GLU A 8 -9.58 30.49 0.27
N SER A 9 -10.00 30.74 -0.97
CA SER A 9 -10.94 31.82 -1.28
C SER A 9 -12.31 31.59 -0.65
N LEU A 10 -12.82 30.36 -0.67
CA LEU A 10 -14.15 30.07 -0.14
C LEU A 10 -14.21 30.27 1.37
N GLN A 11 -13.20 29.82 2.12
CA GLN A 11 -13.12 29.98 3.58
C GLN A 11 -13.09 31.44 4.04
N GLN A 12 -12.59 32.36 3.22
CA GLN A 12 -12.62 33.80 3.52
C GLN A 12 -14.01 34.43 3.32
N THR A 13 -14.91 33.74 2.62
CA THR A 13 -16.23 34.27 2.23
C THR A 13 -17.39 33.67 2.99
N VAL A 14 -17.21 32.51 3.63
CA VAL A 14 -18.29 31.82 4.36
C VAL A 14 -18.00 31.78 5.86
N PRO A 15 -18.99 32.06 6.73
CA PRO A 15 -18.80 32.08 8.18
C PRO A 15 -18.96 30.71 8.85
N CYS A 16 -18.97 29.62 8.08
CA CYS A 16 -19.19 28.26 8.57
C CYS A 16 -18.00 27.33 8.24
N PRO A 17 -17.82 26.24 9.02
CA PRO A 17 -16.85 25.20 8.67
C PRO A 17 -17.16 24.60 7.29
N ILE A 18 -16.09 24.25 6.56
CA ILE A 18 -16.18 23.62 5.25
C ILE A 18 -15.75 22.15 5.40
N GLU A 19 -16.45 21.28 4.70
CA GLU A 19 -16.05 19.90 4.43
C GLU A 19 -15.75 19.76 2.93
N PHE A 20 -14.70 19.02 2.58
CA PHE A 20 -14.40 18.67 1.20
C PHE A 20 -14.77 17.22 0.91
N HIS A 21 -15.64 17.02 -0.08
CA HIS A 21 -16.05 15.70 -0.57
C HIS A 21 -15.56 15.50 -2.01
N GLY A 22 -14.50 14.73 -2.17
CA GLY A 22 -13.88 14.47 -3.48
C GLY A 22 -14.27 13.13 -4.08
N HIS A 23 -14.70 13.14 -5.35
CA HIS A 23 -14.92 11.91 -6.13
C HIS A 23 -13.65 11.49 -6.88
N ASN A 24 -13.51 10.19 -7.13
CA ASN A 24 -12.29 9.57 -7.64
C ASN A 24 -12.36 9.15 -9.12
N THR A 25 -13.27 9.71 -9.91
CA THR A 25 -13.45 9.39 -11.34
C THR A 25 -12.15 9.52 -12.15
N TYR A 26 -11.30 10.48 -11.79
CA TYR A 26 -10.00 10.72 -12.44
C TYR A 26 -8.79 10.26 -11.61
N GLY A 27 -9.01 9.49 -10.53
CA GLY A 27 -7.91 9.05 -9.66
C GLY A 27 -7.28 10.16 -8.80
N LEU A 28 -7.99 11.28 -8.57
CA LEU A 28 -7.46 12.46 -7.88
C LEU A 28 -8.09 12.72 -6.50
N ALA A 29 -8.97 11.84 -6.01
CA ALA A 29 -9.72 12.12 -4.78
C ALA A 29 -8.80 12.26 -3.57
N THR A 30 -7.90 11.30 -3.33
CA THR A 30 -6.93 11.36 -2.22
C THR A 30 -6.07 12.63 -2.30
N ALA A 31 -5.53 12.95 -3.48
CA ALA A 31 -4.71 14.15 -3.67
C ALA A 31 -5.50 15.45 -3.42
N ASN A 32 -6.74 15.52 -3.89
CA ASN A 32 -7.59 16.68 -3.67
C ASN A 32 -8.04 16.82 -2.21
N SER A 33 -8.29 15.71 -1.50
CA SER A 33 -8.57 15.74 -0.06
C SER A 33 -7.36 16.26 0.72
N LEU A 34 -6.15 15.83 0.39
CA LEU A 34 -4.93 16.39 0.99
C LEU A 34 -4.73 17.88 0.65
N ALA A 35 -5.07 18.29 -0.58
CA ALA A 35 -5.03 19.69 -0.98
C ALA A 35 -6.06 20.55 -0.22
N ALA A 36 -7.24 19.99 0.08
CA ALA A 36 -8.26 20.65 0.89
C ALA A 36 -7.79 20.85 2.34
N LEU A 37 -7.25 19.81 2.96
CA LEU A 37 -6.68 19.90 4.31
C LEU A 37 -5.53 20.93 4.36
N ARG A 38 -4.66 20.96 3.35
CA ARG A 38 -3.59 22.00 3.25
C ARG A 38 -4.14 23.42 3.12
N ALA A 39 -5.30 23.59 2.50
CA ALA A 39 -5.97 24.88 2.37
C ALA A 39 -6.59 25.38 3.69
N GLY A 40 -6.60 24.56 4.75
CA GLY A 40 -7.20 24.88 6.05
C GLY A 40 -8.59 24.27 6.28
N VAL A 41 -9.12 23.52 5.31
CA VAL A 41 -10.38 22.78 5.49
C VAL A 41 -10.18 21.74 6.60
N GLN A 42 -11.09 21.70 7.56
CA GLN A 42 -10.98 20.84 8.75
C GLN A 42 -11.46 19.41 8.52
N TYR A 43 -12.38 19.21 7.57
CA TYR A 43 -13.06 17.93 7.35
C TYR A 43 -12.94 17.50 5.89
N VAL A 44 -12.64 16.22 5.68
CA VAL A 44 -12.67 15.58 4.36
C VAL A 44 -13.49 14.30 4.43
N ALA A 45 -14.38 14.13 3.46
CA ALA A 45 -15.11 12.89 3.29
C ALA A 45 -14.22 11.84 2.61
N ALA A 46 -14.24 10.62 3.14
CA ALA A 46 -13.55 9.46 2.59
C ALA A 46 -14.35 8.18 2.88
N ALA A 47 -14.03 7.12 2.16
CA ALA A 47 -14.64 5.80 2.36
C ALA A 47 -13.56 4.73 2.51
N VAL A 48 -13.86 3.64 3.23
CA VAL A 48 -12.97 2.46 3.31
C VAL A 48 -12.67 1.96 1.90
N SER A 49 -11.40 1.83 1.53
CA SER A 49 -10.98 1.47 0.16
C SER A 49 -11.49 2.40 -0.95
N GLY A 50 -12.01 3.59 -0.61
CA GLY A 50 -12.56 4.57 -1.55
C GLY A 50 -13.84 4.12 -2.25
N ILE A 51 -14.57 3.14 -1.69
CA ILE A 51 -15.79 2.60 -2.28
C ILE A 51 -16.92 3.65 -2.39
N GLY A 52 -17.78 3.49 -3.39
CA GLY A 52 -18.97 4.34 -3.60
C GLY A 52 -19.27 4.57 -5.08
N LEU A 53 -20.42 5.20 -5.38
CA LEU A 53 -20.80 5.58 -6.74
C LEU A 53 -21.16 7.08 -6.80
N PRO A 54 -20.30 7.93 -7.39
CA PRO A 54 -18.92 7.63 -7.82
C PRO A 54 -17.99 7.30 -6.64
N ASN A 55 -16.86 6.61 -6.90
CA ASN A 55 -15.83 6.32 -5.90
C ASN A 55 -15.34 7.59 -5.19
N HIS A 56 -14.76 7.42 -4.01
CA HIS A 56 -14.31 8.51 -3.12
C HIS A 56 -12.80 8.45 -2.86
N ALA A 57 -12.29 9.43 -2.10
CA ALA A 57 -10.98 9.30 -1.49
C ALA A 57 -10.99 8.07 -0.56
N ALA A 58 -9.91 7.28 -0.60
CA ALA A 58 -9.78 6.14 0.28
C ALA A 58 -9.32 6.61 1.67
N MET A 59 -10.07 6.23 2.70
CA MET A 59 -9.84 6.68 4.08
C MET A 59 -8.43 6.32 4.55
N GLU A 60 -8.01 5.07 4.33
CA GLU A 60 -6.70 4.58 4.72
C GLU A 60 -5.56 5.31 3.99
N GLU A 61 -5.77 5.72 2.73
CA GLU A 61 -4.77 6.50 1.98
C GLU A 61 -4.63 7.92 2.52
N VAL A 62 -5.74 8.58 2.86
CA VAL A 62 -5.72 9.92 3.45
C VAL A 62 -5.05 9.87 4.83
N LEU A 63 -5.44 8.93 5.70
CA LEU A 63 -4.87 8.78 7.04
C LEU A 63 -3.36 8.55 7.00
N MET A 64 -2.91 7.59 6.18
CA MET A 64 -1.48 7.26 6.09
C MET A 64 -0.68 8.39 5.40
N ALA A 65 -1.25 9.10 4.44
CA ALA A 65 -0.60 10.27 3.86
C ALA A 65 -0.42 11.39 4.89
N VAL A 66 -1.45 11.70 5.68
CA VAL A 66 -1.37 12.71 6.75
C VAL A 66 -0.30 12.30 7.79
N LYS A 67 -0.29 11.03 8.21
CA LYS A 67 0.71 10.47 9.11
C LYS A 67 2.14 10.60 8.58
N HIS A 68 2.41 10.13 7.37
CA HIS A 68 3.80 10.06 6.88
C HIS A 68 4.30 11.38 6.29
N LEU A 69 3.45 12.14 5.60
CA LEU A 69 3.83 13.38 4.93
C LEU A 69 3.81 14.59 5.87
N TRP A 70 2.88 14.63 6.83
CA TRP A 70 2.73 15.78 7.75
C TRP A 70 3.07 15.46 9.20
N LYS A 71 3.45 14.21 9.51
CA LYS A 71 3.83 13.76 10.85
C LYS A 71 2.71 13.97 11.88
N GLN A 72 1.47 13.80 11.43
CA GLN A 72 0.27 13.90 12.26
C GLN A 72 -0.47 12.57 12.24
N ASP A 73 -0.44 11.82 13.34
CA ASP A 73 -1.14 10.54 13.40
C ASP A 73 -2.61 10.76 13.77
N GLN A 74 -3.49 10.41 12.84
CA GLN A 74 -4.94 10.44 13.01
C GLN A 74 -5.54 9.02 12.96
N VAL A 75 -4.70 7.99 12.89
CA VAL A 75 -5.16 6.59 12.93
C VAL A 75 -5.62 6.30 14.36
N PRO A 76 -6.84 5.75 14.56
CA PRO A 76 -7.32 5.42 15.89
C PRO A 76 -6.38 4.47 16.65
N SER A 77 -6.14 4.76 17.92
CA SER A 77 -5.31 3.91 18.78
C SER A 77 -5.91 2.49 18.87
N GLY A 78 -5.06 1.47 18.72
CA GLY A 78 -5.46 0.07 18.75
C GLY A 78 -6.08 -0.45 17.44
N SER A 79 -6.23 0.39 16.42
CA SER A 79 -6.67 -0.04 15.09
C SER A 79 -5.62 -0.94 14.43
N SER A 80 -6.11 -1.99 13.77
CA SER A 80 -5.36 -2.69 12.73
C SER A 80 -5.92 -2.25 11.39
N LEU A 81 -5.36 -1.19 10.82
CA LEU A 81 -5.94 -0.48 9.66
C LEU A 81 -6.39 -1.43 8.54
N THR A 82 -5.55 -2.41 8.17
CA THR A 82 -5.91 -3.40 7.15
C THR A 82 -7.03 -4.33 7.61
N ALA A 83 -6.96 -4.87 8.84
CA ALA A 83 -7.98 -5.81 9.33
C ALA A 83 -9.35 -5.13 9.47
N ASP A 84 -9.39 -3.92 10.03
CA ASP A 84 -10.61 -3.14 10.22
C ASP A 84 -11.26 -2.80 8.86
N CYS A 85 -10.45 -2.41 7.87
CA CYS A 85 -10.94 -2.17 6.52
C CYS A 85 -11.50 -3.45 5.88
N LEU A 86 -10.79 -4.58 6.00
CA LEU A 86 -11.24 -5.85 5.44
C LEU A 86 -12.52 -6.37 6.10
N GLU A 87 -12.67 -6.19 7.41
CA GLU A 87 -13.88 -6.55 8.15
C GLU A 87 -15.10 -5.79 7.61
N ILE A 88 -14.98 -4.45 7.48
CA ILE A 88 -16.04 -3.61 6.91
C ILE A 88 -16.40 -4.04 5.49
N LEU A 89 -15.40 -4.26 4.63
CA LEU A 89 -15.63 -4.70 3.25
C LEU A 89 -16.30 -6.08 3.17
N SER A 90 -15.99 -6.97 4.10
CA SER A 90 -16.57 -8.31 4.16
C SER A 90 -18.08 -8.26 4.42
N TYR A 91 -18.56 -7.36 5.28
CA TYR A 91 -19.99 -7.15 5.51
C TYR A 91 -20.72 -6.60 4.29
N MET A 92 -20.00 -5.98 3.36
CA MET A 92 -20.52 -5.46 2.10
C MET A 92 -20.39 -6.46 0.94
N GLY A 93 -19.78 -7.63 1.16
CA GLY A 93 -19.49 -8.61 0.11
C GLY A 93 -18.47 -8.13 -0.91
N ILE A 94 -17.63 -7.15 -0.57
CA ILE A 94 -16.64 -6.56 -1.47
C ILE A 94 -15.29 -7.25 -1.26
N SER A 95 -14.73 -7.78 -2.35
CA SER A 95 -13.36 -8.29 -2.36
C SER A 95 -12.37 -7.19 -2.77
N LEU A 96 -11.25 -7.10 -2.05
CA LEU A 96 -10.21 -6.13 -2.31
C LEU A 96 -9.27 -6.59 -3.45
N PRO A 97 -8.86 -5.71 -4.37
CA PRO A 97 -7.75 -5.97 -5.28
C PRO A 97 -6.47 -6.31 -4.51
N VAL A 98 -5.65 -7.21 -5.06
CA VAL A 98 -4.40 -7.66 -4.42
C VAL A 98 -3.41 -6.52 -4.23
N ASP A 99 -3.43 -5.57 -5.17
CA ASP A 99 -2.55 -4.41 -5.30
C ASP A 99 -3.16 -3.12 -4.77
N LYS A 100 -4.31 -3.18 -4.08
CA LYS A 100 -4.91 -1.97 -3.46
C LYS A 100 -3.90 -1.34 -2.51
N ALA A 101 -3.58 -0.06 -2.73
CA ALA A 101 -2.63 0.68 -1.90
C ALA A 101 -2.90 0.50 -0.39
N LEU A 102 -1.82 0.28 0.37
CA LEU A 102 -1.75 0.10 1.83
C LEU A 102 -2.36 -1.20 2.37
N ILE A 103 -3.56 -1.56 1.94
CA ILE A 103 -4.36 -2.63 2.57
C ILE A 103 -4.51 -3.88 1.69
N GLY A 104 -4.04 -3.84 0.44
CA GLY A 104 -3.99 -5.00 -0.45
C GLY A 104 -2.97 -6.02 0.02
N ARG A 105 -3.32 -7.31 -0.04
CA ARG A 105 -2.46 -8.40 0.45
C ARG A 105 -1.11 -8.54 -0.26
N GLY A 106 -0.95 -7.93 -1.44
CA GLY A 106 0.25 -8.00 -2.26
C GLY A 106 1.15 -6.76 -2.19
N VAL A 107 0.77 -5.69 -1.47
CA VAL A 107 1.52 -4.42 -1.53
C VAL A 107 2.87 -4.46 -0.82
N PHE A 108 3.07 -5.40 0.10
CA PHE A 108 4.34 -5.67 0.78
C PHE A 108 5.00 -6.97 0.31
N ALA A 109 4.65 -7.44 -0.88
CA ALA A 109 5.25 -8.62 -1.50
C ALA A 109 6.45 -8.20 -2.36
N HIS A 110 7.62 -8.80 -2.10
CA HIS A 110 8.86 -8.54 -2.84
C HIS A 110 9.34 -9.82 -3.53
N GLU A 111 9.43 -9.78 -4.86
CA GLU A 111 10.00 -10.86 -5.67
C GLU A 111 11.42 -10.53 -6.13
N SER A 112 11.63 -9.31 -6.62
CA SER A 112 12.87 -8.87 -7.26
C SER A 112 14.07 -9.02 -6.35
N GLY A 113 15.13 -9.69 -6.82
CA GLY A 113 16.34 -9.92 -6.05
C GLY A 113 16.99 -8.64 -5.54
N ILE A 114 16.96 -7.55 -6.33
CA ILE A 114 17.49 -6.24 -5.91
C ILE A 114 16.61 -5.58 -4.84
N HIS A 115 15.29 -5.79 -4.88
CA HIS A 115 14.39 -5.28 -3.85
C HIS A 115 14.59 -6.04 -2.55
N VAL A 116 14.67 -7.37 -2.62
CA VAL A 116 14.88 -8.21 -1.45
C VAL A 116 16.25 -7.94 -0.81
N ASP A 117 17.31 -7.78 -1.59
CA ASP A 117 18.61 -7.37 -1.08
C ASP A 117 18.56 -5.97 -0.43
N GLY A 118 17.87 -5.01 -1.08
CA GLY A 118 17.68 -3.67 -0.55
C GLY A 118 16.94 -3.63 0.78
N ILE A 119 15.75 -4.25 0.87
CA ILE A 119 14.96 -4.26 2.11
C ILE A 119 15.65 -5.01 3.25
N THR A 120 16.51 -5.99 2.96
CA THR A 120 17.29 -6.70 3.97
C THR A 120 18.33 -5.78 4.62
N LYS A 121 18.91 -4.85 3.83
CA LYS A 121 19.89 -3.87 4.31
C LYS A 121 19.22 -2.67 4.97
N ASN A 122 18.17 -2.15 4.33
CA ASN A 122 17.36 -1.04 4.83
C ASN A 122 15.95 -1.12 4.24
N PRO A 123 14.93 -1.53 5.03
CA PRO A 123 13.55 -1.62 4.57
C PRO A 123 13.03 -0.36 3.87
N LEU A 124 13.45 0.83 4.33
CA LEU A 124 12.98 2.12 3.81
C LEU A 124 13.36 2.38 2.34
N LEU A 125 14.26 1.59 1.75
CA LEU A 125 14.61 1.70 0.33
C LEU A 125 13.45 1.31 -0.60
N TYR A 126 12.61 0.35 -0.19
CA TYR A 126 11.48 -0.13 -0.99
C TYR A 126 10.16 -0.18 -0.22
N GLU A 127 10.17 0.16 1.07
CA GLU A 127 8.98 0.24 1.93
C GLU A 127 8.90 1.63 2.56
N VAL A 128 8.21 2.55 1.88
CA VAL A 128 7.96 3.92 2.39
C VAL A 128 7.19 3.88 3.73
N ILE A 129 6.42 2.82 3.94
CA ILE A 129 5.62 2.53 5.13
C ILE A 129 5.97 1.12 5.55
N ARG A 130 6.24 0.90 6.85
CA ARG A 130 6.46 -0.46 7.36
C ARG A 130 5.15 -1.24 7.34
N PRO A 131 5.14 -2.51 6.92
CA PRO A 131 3.91 -3.30 6.83
C PRO A 131 3.16 -3.37 8.16
N GLU A 132 3.88 -3.40 9.28
CA GLU A 132 3.29 -3.47 10.63
C GLU A 132 2.48 -2.21 10.98
N GLU A 133 2.80 -1.05 10.38
CA GLU A 133 2.06 0.21 10.62
C GLU A 133 0.63 0.17 10.10
N VAL A 134 0.33 -0.73 9.17
CA VAL A 134 -1.02 -0.95 8.63
C VAL A 134 -1.58 -2.32 9.01
N GLY A 135 -0.93 -3.05 9.92
CA GLY A 135 -1.36 -4.38 10.36
C GLY A 135 -1.06 -5.50 9.37
N GLN A 136 -0.05 -5.34 8.52
CA GLN A 136 0.41 -6.37 7.58
C GLN A 136 1.81 -6.90 7.93
N THR A 137 2.23 -7.93 7.21
CA THR A 137 3.58 -8.49 7.26
C THR A 137 4.21 -8.51 5.88
N ARG A 138 5.54 -8.34 5.83
CA ARG A 138 6.31 -8.45 4.59
C ARG A 138 6.23 -9.87 4.04
N GLN A 139 6.03 -9.99 2.73
CA GLN A 139 6.02 -11.27 2.04
C GLN A 139 7.19 -11.36 1.06
N LEU A 140 7.91 -12.48 1.09
CA LEU A 140 8.93 -12.81 0.09
C LEU A 140 8.37 -13.82 -0.89
N VAL A 141 8.28 -13.40 -2.15
CA VAL A 141 7.81 -14.24 -3.26
C VAL A 141 9.04 -14.79 -3.97
N ILE A 142 9.10 -16.11 -4.10
CA ILE A 142 10.15 -16.79 -4.85
C ILE A 142 9.66 -17.01 -6.28
N GLY A 143 10.35 -16.41 -7.24
CA GLY A 143 9.96 -16.41 -8.64
C GLY A 143 11.14 -16.17 -9.57
N LYS A 144 10.83 -15.94 -10.85
CA LYS A 144 11.85 -15.78 -11.89
C LYS A 144 12.78 -14.58 -11.66
N HIS A 145 12.29 -13.56 -10.95
CA HIS A 145 13.04 -12.33 -10.68
C HIS A 145 13.79 -12.36 -9.36
N SER A 146 13.70 -13.46 -8.60
CA SER A 146 14.41 -13.60 -7.34
C SER A 146 15.93 -13.55 -7.50
N GLY A 147 16.60 -13.20 -6.40
CA GLY A 147 18.05 -13.29 -6.25
C GLY A 147 18.43 -14.37 -5.24
N THR A 148 19.73 -14.65 -5.12
CA THR A 148 20.23 -15.62 -4.14
C THR A 148 19.88 -15.23 -2.70
N MET A 149 19.87 -13.92 -2.40
CA MET A 149 19.46 -13.40 -1.09
C MET A 149 18.01 -13.78 -0.76
N SER A 150 17.10 -13.72 -1.74
CA SER A 150 15.70 -14.13 -1.55
C SER A 150 15.59 -15.58 -1.12
N LEU A 151 16.37 -16.47 -1.73
CA LEU A 151 16.40 -17.88 -1.37
C LEU A 151 17.01 -18.11 0.01
N LYS A 152 18.14 -17.46 0.30
CA LYS A 152 18.79 -17.55 1.62
C LYS A 152 17.85 -17.15 2.75
N ILE A 153 17.15 -16.03 2.62
CA ILE A 153 16.18 -15.58 3.63
C ILE A 153 15.01 -16.57 3.72
N LYS A 154 14.52 -17.08 2.58
CA LYS A 154 13.41 -18.03 2.58
C LYS A 154 13.77 -19.35 3.27
N PHE A 155 14.99 -19.84 3.05
CA PHE A 155 15.49 -21.05 3.71
C PHE A 155 15.73 -20.81 5.21
N LEU A 156 16.24 -19.64 5.59
CA LEU A 156 16.38 -19.27 7.00
C LEU A 156 15.03 -19.26 7.73
N GLN A 157 13.93 -18.84 7.07
CA GLN A 157 12.57 -18.94 7.63
C GLN A 157 12.14 -20.39 7.90
N TRP A 158 12.77 -21.37 7.25
CA TRP A 158 12.57 -22.80 7.47
C TRP A 158 13.63 -23.42 8.38
N ASN A 159 14.48 -22.60 9.02
CA ASN A 159 15.63 -23.03 9.81
C ASN A 159 16.65 -23.84 8.99
N LEU A 160 16.82 -23.50 7.71
CA LEU A 160 17.81 -24.06 6.81
C LEU A 160 18.80 -22.96 6.38
N GLU A 161 20.08 -23.33 6.27
CA GLU A 161 21.10 -22.45 5.70
C GLU A 161 21.37 -22.87 4.25
N LEU A 162 21.62 -21.87 3.40
CA LEU A 162 22.08 -22.06 2.03
C LEU A 162 23.39 -21.31 1.88
N ASP A 163 24.44 -22.01 1.47
CA ASP A 163 25.66 -21.35 1.06
C ASP A 163 25.47 -20.59 -0.27
N GLN A 164 26.50 -19.90 -0.72
CA GLN A 164 26.41 -19.13 -1.96
C GLN A 164 26.29 -20.01 -3.22
N ALA A 165 26.96 -21.16 -3.26
CA ALA A 165 26.93 -22.07 -4.40
C ALA A 165 25.58 -22.77 -4.50
N GLU A 166 25.06 -23.28 -3.38
CA GLU A 166 23.73 -23.90 -3.30
C GLU A 166 22.62 -22.91 -3.67
N ALA A 167 22.71 -21.66 -3.18
CA ALA A 167 21.73 -20.63 -3.53
C ALA A 167 21.74 -20.29 -5.03
N LEU A 168 22.92 -20.28 -5.68
CA LEU A 168 23.04 -20.07 -7.12
C LEU A 168 22.43 -21.24 -7.91
N GLU A 169 22.75 -22.48 -7.53
CA GLU A 169 22.19 -23.66 -8.17
C GLU A 169 20.66 -23.70 -8.05
N MET A 170 20.15 -23.39 -6.85
CA MET A 170 18.71 -23.35 -6.60
C MET A 170 18.01 -22.24 -7.37
N LEU A 171 18.64 -21.07 -7.50
CA LEU A 171 18.07 -19.96 -8.25
C LEU A 171 17.84 -20.31 -9.72
N GLU A 172 18.77 -21.04 -10.34
CA GLU A 172 18.60 -21.49 -11.72
C GLU A 172 17.45 -22.49 -11.88
N LYS A 173 17.22 -23.37 -10.89
CA LYS A 173 16.05 -24.27 -10.90
C LYS A 173 14.75 -23.48 -10.74
N VAL A 174 14.71 -22.52 -9.82
CA VAL A 174 13.54 -21.63 -9.60
C VAL A 174 13.19 -20.87 -10.87
N ARG A 175 14.17 -20.25 -11.53
CA ARG A 175 13.96 -19.48 -12.78
C ARG A 175 13.38 -20.34 -13.89
N ARG A 176 13.90 -21.57 -14.05
CA ARG A 176 13.40 -22.53 -15.04
C ARG A 176 11.95 -22.92 -14.77
N LEU A 177 11.63 -23.29 -13.53
CA LEU A 177 10.28 -23.68 -13.13
C LEU A 177 9.28 -22.52 -13.29
N ALA A 178 9.65 -21.32 -12.83
CA ALA A 178 8.81 -20.14 -12.92
C ALA A 178 8.53 -19.72 -14.37
N SER A 179 9.51 -19.90 -15.27
CA SER A 179 9.31 -19.62 -16.71
C SER A 179 8.31 -20.59 -17.33
N VAL A 180 8.46 -21.90 -17.06
CA VAL A 180 7.53 -22.93 -17.58
C VAL A 180 6.12 -22.77 -17.02
N GLN A 181 5.97 -22.40 -15.74
CA GLN A 181 4.66 -22.16 -15.16
C GLN A 181 3.99 -20.92 -15.74
N LYS A 182 4.74 -19.84 -16.04
CA LYS A 182 4.17 -18.64 -16.64
C LYS A 182 3.54 -18.93 -18.01
N ASP A 183 4.16 -19.80 -18.81
CA ASP A 183 3.64 -20.21 -20.12
C ASP A 183 2.36 -21.05 -20.00
N ARG A 184 2.14 -21.76 -18.88
CA ARG A 184 0.91 -22.53 -18.63
C ARG A 184 -0.30 -21.68 -18.22
N TYR A 185 -0.10 -20.46 -17.73
CA TYR A 185 -1.18 -19.54 -17.36
C TYR A 185 -1.50 -18.52 -18.47
N LEU A 186 -0.80 -18.59 -19.61
CA LEU A 186 -1.01 -17.77 -20.81
C LEU A 186 -1.69 -18.54 -21.96
N ILE A 187 -2.27 -19.72 -21.67
CA ILE A 187 -3.10 -20.52 -22.59
C ILE A 187 -4.51 -20.62 -22.00
#